data_AF-A0A453BNJ9-F1
#
_entry.id   AF-A0A453BNJ9-F1
#
_cell.length_a   1.000
_cell.length_b   1.000
_cell.length_c   1.000
_cell.angle_alpha   90.00
_cell.angle_beta   90.00
_cell.angle_gamma   90.00
#
_symmetry.space_group_name_H-M   'P 1'
#
loop_
_entity.id
_entity.type
_entity.pdbx_description
1 polymer ?
#
loop_
_entity_poly.entity_id
_entity_poly.type
_entity_poly.pdbx_seq_one_letter_code
_entity_poly.pdbx_strand_id
1 'polypeptide(L)'
;KKPKQDRAKPRSTFHSSPMATTTLPRSHIRLHLPLHTANPSYPRCCRLLPSSAISSRLQNPATTTATHYPILPPAPSPSLLVAEEASLAPRRTHRFPGSVAPPCIQDSREDLDVPADDDVLRRALEVRRAVATEALVAALSGGKAGGLTYVNNLTSRMGAFVDRIVVGAAAMRRDRSELAHQSFNARARTYIQESGVVELVKWFKHNSLTYPQIAKVVCSCSGDLEKVRRMLKWLRSIYVKGVFLGRVLAKGESLMSRSFEELEEITGYLECCGVRRDWIGHVVSRCPQLLNLSLDELETRVRFYTDMGMNENDFGTMVYDYPKVLGFFSLEEMNSKVFIAH
;
A
#
# COMPACT_ATOMS: atom_id res chain seq x y z
N LYS A 1 65.94 26.80 38.57
CA LYS A 1 66.06 25.33 38.77
C LYS A 1 65.56 24.63 37.52
N LYS A 2 66.47 23.90 36.86
CA LYS A 2 66.34 22.84 35.84
C LYS A 2 65.26 22.92 34.72
N PRO A 3 65.70 22.98 33.44
CA PRO A 3 64.88 22.89 32.23
C PRO A 3 65.07 21.56 31.43
N LYS A 4 64.33 21.47 30.30
CA LYS A 4 64.50 20.65 29.07
C LYS A 4 64.33 19.12 29.13
N GLN A 5 63.47 18.61 28.23
CA GLN A 5 63.93 17.71 27.16
C GLN A 5 62.92 17.52 26.01
N ASP A 6 63.23 18.15 24.88
CA ASP A 6 62.87 17.67 23.53
C ASP A 6 63.81 16.52 23.15
N ARG A 7 63.29 15.49 22.46
CA ARG A 7 64.15 14.61 21.65
C ARG A 7 63.44 13.96 20.45
N ALA A 8 63.80 14.50 19.30
CA ALA A 8 63.96 13.97 17.94
C ALA A 8 63.61 12.50 17.58
N LYS A 9 63.03 12.38 16.37
CA LYS A 9 62.99 11.22 15.44
C LYS A 9 64.36 10.55 15.22
N PRO A 10 64.34 9.29 14.73
CA PRO A 10 65.27 8.85 13.71
C PRO A 10 64.60 8.43 12.39
N ARG A 11 65.32 8.67 11.29
CA ARG A 11 65.10 8.21 9.91
C ARG A 11 65.71 6.80 9.71
N SER A 12 65.15 6.02 8.78
CA SER A 12 65.82 4.95 8.02
C SER A 12 65.02 4.77 6.71
N THR A 13 65.42 5.35 5.57
CA THR A 13 66.34 4.86 4.51
C THR A 13 65.89 3.60 3.75
N PHE A 14 65.99 3.75 2.42
CA PHE A 14 65.53 2.94 1.28
C PHE A 14 66.36 1.67 1.00
N HIS A 15 65.72 0.66 0.37
CA HIS A 15 66.10 -0.03 -0.89
C HIS A 15 65.14 -1.23 -1.13
N SER A 16 64.30 -1.24 -2.17
CA SER A 16 64.52 -1.74 -3.57
C SER A 16 64.44 -3.28 -3.75
N SER A 17 63.27 -3.76 -4.23
CA SER A 17 62.92 -4.83 -5.23
C SER A 17 63.78 -6.11 -5.41
N PRO A 18 63.27 -7.28 -5.91
CA PRO A 18 62.20 -7.42 -6.93
C PRO A 18 61.23 -8.65 -6.86
N MET A 19 60.23 -8.58 -7.74
CA MET A 19 59.39 -9.58 -8.41
C MET A 19 59.32 -11.05 -7.91
N ALA A 20 58.08 -11.51 -7.70
CA ALA A 20 57.59 -12.78 -8.27
C ALA A 20 56.09 -12.67 -8.57
N THR A 21 55.76 -12.98 -9.83
CA THR A 21 54.48 -12.88 -10.49
C THR A 21 53.71 -14.20 -10.30
N THR A 22 52.53 -14.18 -9.69
CA THR A 22 51.58 -15.29 -9.84
C THR A 22 50.18 -14.75 -10.10
N THR A 23 49.85 -14.85 -11.37
CA THR A 23 48.58 -14.71 -12.07
C THR A 23 47.48 -15.54 -11.41
N LEU A 24 46.35 -14.90 -11.07
CA LEU A 24 45.06 -15.56 -10.86
C LEU A 24 43.96 -14.76 -11.59
N PRO A 25 42.98 -15.44 -12.20
CA PRO A 25 42.30 -14.93 -13.38
C PRO A 25 41.11 -14.01 -13.08
N ARG A 26 41.00 -12.96 -13.90
CA ARG A 26 39.78 -12.14 -14.05
C ARG A 26 38.69 -12.96 -14.73
N SER A 27 37.77 -13.52 -13.96
CA SER A 27 36.49 -13.99 -14.48
C SER A 27 35.56 -12.79 -14.69
N HIS A 28 35.58 -12.24 -15.91
CA HIS A 28 34.52 -11.38 -16.41
C HIS A 28 33.26 -12.21 -16.60
N ILE A 29 32.36 -12.23 -15.62
CA ILE A 29 30.97 -12.63 -15.87
C ILE A 29 30.25 -11.39 -16.39
N ARG A 30 30.34 -11.21 -17.71
CA ARG A 30 29.54 -10.28 -18.49
C ARG A 30 28.14 -10.88 -18.58
N LEU A 31 27.26 -10.57 -17.62
CA LEU A 31 25.83 -10.87 -17.77
C LEU A 31 25.28 -9.93 -18.85
N HIS A 32 25.35 -10.37 -20.10
CA HIS A 32 24.50 -9.87 -21.17
C HIS A 32 23.05 -10.17 -20.76
N LEU A 33 22.36 -9.15 -20.26
CA LEU A 33 20.92 -9.17 -20.10
C LEU A 33 20.31 -8.88 -21.47
N PRO A 34 19.47 -9.76 -22.05
CA PRO A 34 18.75 -9.43 -23.27
C PRO A 34 17.71 -8.35 -22.93
N LEU A 35 17.96 -7.11 -23.34
CA LEU A 35 16.93 -6.09 -23.46
C LEU A 35 16.09 -6.41 -24.70
N HIS A 36 15.23 -7.42 -24.60
CA HIS A 36 14.09 -7.58 -25.49
C HIS A 36 13.04 -8.42 -24.79
N THR A 37 12.21 -7.75 -23.99
CA THR A 37 10.83 -8.18 -23.80
C THR A 37 9.98 -7.36 -24.74
N ALA A 38 9.21 -8.06 -25.57
CA ALA A 38 8.32 -7.49 -26.57
C ALA A 38 7.43 -6.39 -25.98
N ASN A 39 7.17 -5.36 -26.80
CA ASN A 39 6.17 -4.32 -26.51
C ASN A 39 4.84 -4.98 -26.11
N PRO A 40 4.25 -4.67 -24.96
CA PRO A 40 2.80 -4.76 -24.84
C PRO A 40 2.25 -3.71 -25.81
N SER A 41 1.74 -4.15 -26.94
CA SER A 41 0.98 -3.28 -27.84
C SER A 41 -0.22 -2.75 -27.06
N TYR A 42 -0.15 -1.51 -26.59
CA TYR A 42 -1.28 -0.85 -25.94
C TYR A 42 -2.40 -0.74 -26.99
N PRO A 43 -3.56 -1.41 -26.82
CA PRO A 43 -4.60 -1.50 -27.85
C PRO A 43 -5.21 -0.14 -28.24
N ARG A 44 -4.92 0.90 -27.46
CA ARG A 44 -5.44 2.26 -27.63
C ARG A 44 -4.50 3.22 -28.36
N CYS A 45 -3.26 2.84 -28.71
CA CYS A 45 -2.38 3.68 -29.55
C CYS A 45 -2.80 3.63 -31.04
N CYS A 46 -4.10 3.76 -31.31
CA CYS A 46 -4.61 4.11 -32.62
C CYS A 46 -4.34 5.59 -32.84
N ARG A 47 -3.53 5.88 -33.86
CA ARG A 47 -3.20 7.21 -34.37
C ARG A 47 -4.43 8.13 -34.29
N LEU A 48 -4.28 9.28 -33.64
CA LEU A 48 -5.23 10.38 -33.67
C LEU A 48 -5.35 10.86 -35.13
N LEU A 49 -6.23 10.22 -35.90
CA LEU A 49 -6.68 10.69 -37.21
C LEU A 49 -7.93 11.53 -37.00
N PRO A 50 -8.04 12.72 -37.60
CA PRO A 50 -9.25 13.50 -37.54
C PRO A 50 -10.22 12.95 -38.59
N SER A 51 -11.44 12.51 -38.22
CA SER A 51 -12.56 12.63 -39.16
C SER A 51 -13.96 12.46 -38.57
N SER A 52 -14.82 13.30 -39.13
CA SER A 52 -16.27 13.37 -39.23
C SER A 52 -16.97 12.15 -39.87
N ALA A 53 -18.31 12.16 -39.74
CA ALA A 53 -19.37 11.41 -40.45
C ALA A 53 -19.67 9.96 -39.98
N ILE A 54 -20.78 9.70 -39.27
CA ILE A 54 -22.20 9.49 -39.68
C ILE A 54 -22.52 8.05 -40.21
N SER A 55 -23.37 7.37 -39.43
CA SER A 55 -24.47 6.41 -39.72
C SER A 55 -24.35 5.33 -40.81
N SER A 56 -24.58 4.05 -40.45
CA SER A 56 -25.91 3.40 -40.40
C SER A 56 -25.88 1.86 -40.53
N ARG A 57 -26.94 1.23 -39.98
CA ARG A 57 -27.60 -0.05 -40.33
C ARG A 57 -27.08 -1.41 -39.82
N LEU A 58 -27.80 -1.89 -38.79
CA LEU A 58 -28.56 -3.16 -38.69
C LEU A 58 -28.27 -4.29 -39.70
N GLN A 59 -27.90 -5.49 -39.21
CA GLN A 59 -28.72 -6.71 -39.31
C GLN A 59 -28.18 -7.84 -38.39
N ASN A 60 -29.05 -8.46 -37.58
CA ASN A 60 -28.81 -9.73 -36.88
C ASN A 60 -29.02 -10.93 -37.82
N PRO A 61 -28.48 -12.11 -37.48
CA PRO A 61 -29.40 -13.19 -37.12
C PRO A 61 -28.97 -14.01 -35.88
N ALA A 62 -29.97 -14.67 -35.31
CA ALA A 62 -29.96 -15.43 -34.07
C ALA A 62 -29.11 -16.71 -34.13
N THR A 63 -28.50 -17.08 -33.00
CA THR A 63 -28.16 -18.47 -32.67
C THR A 63 -28.33 -18.69 -31.17
N THR A 64 -29.24 -19.59 -30.87
CA THR A 64 -29.60 -20.14 -29.57
C THR A 64 -28.39 -20.85 -28.93
N THR A 65 -28.03 -20.51 -27.70
CA THR A 65 -27.21 -21.37 -26.85
C THR A 65 -27.63 -21.18 -25.39
N ALA A 66 -27.92 -22.30 -24.75
CA ALA A 66 -28.60 -22.41 -23.47
C ALA A 66 -27.77 -21.86 -22.29
N THR A 67 -28.45 -21.06 -21.46
CA THR A 67 -27.97 -20.51 -20.20
C THR A 67 -27.92 -21.59 -19.13
N HIS A 68 -26.72 -21.94 -18.68
CA HIS A 68 -26.50 -22.77 -17.49
C HIS A 68 -26.35 -21.84 -16.28
N TYR A 69 -27.33 -21.84 -15.37
CA TYR A 69 -27.24 -21.11 -14.10
C TYR A 69 -26.32 -21.86 -13.11
N PRO A 70 -25.51 -21.15 -12.30
CA PRO A 70 -24.78 -21.77 -11.20
C PRO A 70 -25.71 -22.07 -10.02
N ILE A 71 -25.59 -23.28 -9.48
CA ILE A 71 -26.31 -23.78 -8.31
C ILE A 71 -25.77 -23.11 -7.04
N LEU A 72 -26.67 -22.51 -6.25
CA LEU A 72 -26.41 -21.92 -4.92
C LEU A 72 -26.17 -23.04 -3.89
N PRO A 73 -25.21 -22.92 -2.95
CA PRO A 73 -25.00 -23.95 -1.93
C PRO A 73 -26.16 -24.00 -0.91
N PRO A 74 -26.47 -25.18 -0.34
CA PRO A 74 -27.58 -25.35 0.59
C PRO A 74 -27.28 -24.69 1.95
N ALA A 75 -28.34 -24.16 2.58
CA ALA A 75 -28.30 -23.59 3.92
C ALA A 75 -27.87 -24.62 4.98
N PRO A 76 -27.17 -24.19 6.05
CA PRO A 76 -26.71 -25.10 7.10
C PRO A 76 -27.90 -25.65 7.92
N SER A 77 -27.76 -26.90 8.36
CA SER A 77 -28.78 -27.62 9.11
C SER A 77 -29.00 -27.04 10.52
N PRO A 78 -30.24 -27.12 11.06
CA PRO A 78 -30.66 -26.48 12.32
C PRO A 78 -29.91 -26.97 13.56
N SER A 79 -29.17 -28.07 13.47
CA SER A 79 -28.32 -28.60 14.55
C SER A 79 -27.03 -27.81 14.79
N LEU A 80 -26.56 -27.00 13.83
CA LEU A 80 -25.39 -26.14 14.02
C LEU A 80 -25.71 -24.82 14.75
N LEU A 81 -26.94 -24.32 14.62
CA LEU A 81 -27.40 -23.10 15.32
C LEU A 81 -27.57 -23.34 16.83
N VAL A 82 -28.04 -24.54 17.21
CA VAL A 82 -28.21 -24.94 18.61
C VAL A 82 -26.86 -25.11 19.32
N ALA A 83 -25.81 -25.51 18.59
CA ALA A 83 -24.45 -25.64 19.13
C ALA A 83 -23.77 -24.27 19.35
N GLU A 84 -24.16 -23.25 18.57
CA GLU A 84 -23.63 -21.88 18.68
C GLU A 84 -24.25 -21.12 19.86
N GLU A 85 -25.55 -21.30 20.12
CA GLU A 85 -26.24 -20.73 21.29
C GLU A 85 -25.80 -21.37 22.62
N ALA A 86 -25.46 -22.67 22.63
CA ALA A 86 -24.99 -23.37 23.83
C ALA A 86 -23.59 -22.89 24.30
N SER A 87 -22.82 -22.22 23.43
CA SER A 87 -21.46 -21.75 23.71
C SER A 87 -21.41 -20.33 24.31
N LEU A 88 -22.50 -19.57 24.19
CA LEU A 88 -22.61 -18.17 24.66
C LEU A 88 -23.37 -18.01 25.98
N ALA A 89 -23.85 -19.10 26.59
CA ALA A 89 -24.53 -19.03 27.88
C ALA A 89 -23.55 -18.69 29.03
N PRO A 90 -23.85 -17.70 29.90
CA PRO A 90 -23.09 -17.48 31.12
C PRO A 90 -23.09 -18.74 31.98
N ARG A 91 -21.93 -19.09 32.57
CA ARG A 91 -21.80 -20.29 33.42
C ARG A 91 -22.88 -20.28 34.50
N ARG A 92 -23.75 -21.30 34.50
CA ARG A 92 -24.78 -21.52 35.52
C ARG A 92 -24.16 -21.48 36.91
N THR A 93 -24.65 -20.58 37.76
CA THR A 93 -24.39 -20.60 39.20
C THR A 93 -24.95 -21.89 39.79
N HIS A 94 -24.13 -22.60 40.57
CA HIS A 94 -24.51 -23.87 41.17
C HIS A 94 -25.70 -23.67 42.12
N ARG A 95 -26.85 -24.29 41.80
CA ARG A 95 -28.04 -24.31 42.65
C ARG A 95 -28.07 -25.63 43.42
N PHE A 96 -28.15 -25.55 44.74
CA PHE A 96 -28.24 -26.73 45.60
C PHE A 96 -29.57 -27.46 45.40
N PRO A 97 -29.59 -28.81 45.45
CA PRO A 97 -30.83 -29.58 45.44
C PRO A 97 -31.69 -29.21 46.65
N GLY A 98 -32.87 -28.60 46.42
CA GLY A 98 -33.84 -28.28 47.48
C GLY A 98 -34.51 -26.90 47.42
N SER A 99 -34.13 -25.99 46.50
CA SER A 99 -34.78 -24.67 46.41
C SER A 99 -36.01 -24.68 45.50
N VAL A 100 -37.20 -24.55 46.08
CA VAL A 100 -38.47 -24.34 45.35
C VAL A 100 -38.56 -22.87 44.90
N ALA A 101 -38.85 -22.63 43.62
CA ALA A 101 -39.13 -21.29 43.09
C ALA A 101 -40.64 -21.00 43.11
N PRO A 102 -41.08 -19.74 43.35
CA PRO A 102 -42.51 -19.39 43.23
C PRO A 102 -42.93 -19.30 41.75
N PRO A 103 -44.24 -19.42 41.44
CA PRO A 103 -44.72 -19.54 40.07
C PRO A 103 -44.54 -18.21 39.32
N CYS A 104 -44.05 -18.32 38.08
CA CYS A 104 -43.97 -17.25 37.11
C CYS A 104 -45.38 -16.97 36.57
N ILE A 105 -45.85 -15.73 36.72
CA ILE A 105 -46.95 -15.18 35.91
C ILE A 105 -46.30 -14.51 34.71
N GLN A 106 -46.72 -14.95 33.52
CA GLN A 106 -46.27 -14.44 32.22
C GLN A 106 -46.91 -13.08 31.89
N ASP A 107 -46.23 -12.39 30.98
CA ASP A 107 -46.69 -11.28 30.15
C ASP A 107 -46.86 -9.90 30.79
N SER A 108 -45.80 -9.11 30.63
CA SER A 108 -45.94 -7.76 30.08
C SER A 108 -44.75 -7.50 29.16
N ARG A 109 -45.06 -7.38 27.87
CA ARG A 109 -44.18 -6.79 26.85
C ARG A 109 -43.88 -5.34 27.27
N GLU A 110 -42.73 -4.87 26.78
CA GLU A 110 -42.19 -3.51 26.86
C GLU A 110 -41.38 -3.21 28.12
N ASP A 111 -40.06 -3.44 28.04
CA ASP A 111 -39.07 -2.43 28.46
C ASP A 111 -37.72 -2.67 27.75
N LEU A 112 -37.30 -1.67 26.98
CA LEU A 112 -36.02 -1.61 26.28
C LEU A 112 -34.94 -1.20 27.28
N ASP A 113 -34.19 -2.16 27.81
CA ASP A 113 -33.02 -1.88 28.64
C ASP A 113 -31.78 -2.57 28.05
N VAL A 114 -31.19 -1.96 27.01
CA VAL A 114 -29.87 -2.33 26.46
C VAL A 114 -28.94 -1.11 26.39
N PRO A 115 -28.34 -0.68 27.52
CA PRO A 115 -27.10 0.11 27.49
C PRO A 115 -25.89 -0.63 28.12
N ALA A 116 -26.14 -1.61 28.99
CA ALA A 116 -25.09 -2.24 29.80
C ALA A 116 -24.13 -3.13 28.98
N ASP A 117 -24.66 -3.87 27.99
CA ASP A 117 -23.85 -4.78 27.17
C ASP A 117 -22.96 -4.04 26.16
N ASP A 118 -23.44 -2.92 25.63
CA ASP A 118 -22.66 -2.07 24.71
C ASP A 118 -21.52 -1.36 25.44
N ASP A 119 -21.73 -0.90 26.67
CA ASP A 119 -20.68 -0.32 27.51
C ASP A 119 -19.60 -1.35 27.85
N VAL A 120 -19.99 -2.58 28.17
CA VAL A 120 -19.06 -3.68 28.43
C VAL A 120 -18.27 -4.02 27.16
N LEU A 121 -18.94 -4.11 26.01
CA LEU A 121 -18.30 -4.37 24.73
C LEU A 121 -17.31 -3.26 24.35
N ARG A 122 -17.70 -1.99 24.54
CA ARG A 122 -16.87 -0.82 24.28
C ARG A 122 -15.63 -0.82 25.16
N ARG A 123 -15.77 -1.04 26.46
CA ARG A 123 -14.63 -1.16 27.40
C ARG A 123 -13.72 -2.33 27.01
N ALA A 124 -14.29 -3.47 26.60
CA ALA A 124 -13.50 -4.62 26.15
C ALA A 124 -12.72 -4.31 24.86
N LEU A 125 -13.31 -3.58 23.92
CA LEU A 125 -12.63 -3.12 22.70
C LEU A 125 -11.52 -2.12 23.00
N GLU A 126 -11.75 -1.17 23.91
CA GLU A 126 -10.75 -0.20 24.37
C GLU A 126 -9.52 -0.90 24.95
N VAL A 127 -9.73 -1.91 25.81
CA VAL A 127 -8.64 -2.73 26.38
C VAL A 127 -7.88 -3.47 25.29
N ARG A 128 -8.57 -4.12 24.33
CA ARG A 128 -7.90 -4.84 23.23
C ARG A 128 -7.10 -3.90 22.33
N ARG A 129 -7.63 -2.71 22.06
CA ARG A 129 -6.94 -1.67 21.29
C ARG A 129 -5.70 -1.16 21.99
N ALA A 130 -5.75 -0.97 23.32
CA ALA A 130 -4.59 -0.61 24.13
C ALA A 130 -3.51 -1.72 24.07
N VAL A 131 -3.90 -2.99 24.26
CA VAL A 131 -2.97 -4.13 24.17
C VAL A 131 -2.33 -4.24 22.78
N ALA A 132 -3.12 -4.06 21.71
CA ALA A 132 -2.60 -4.08 20.33
C ALA A 132 -1.64 -2.91 20.06
N THR A 133 -1.92 -1.73 20.61
CA THR A 133 -1.03 -0.56 20.54
C THR A 133 0.31 -0.84 21.21
N GLU A 134 0.28 -1.37 22.44
CA GLU A 134 1.49 -1.73 23.19
C GLU A 134 2.29 -2.81 22.46
N ALA A 135 1.63 -3.83 21.91
CA ALA A 135 2.29 -4.86 21.12
C ALA A 135 2.98 -4.27 19.87
N LEU A 136 2.35 -3.30 19.20
CA LEU A 136 2.93 -2.61 18.05
C LEU A 136 4.12 -1.72 18.45
N VAL A 137 4.02 -0.97 19.55
CA VAL A 137 5.13 -0.16 20.09
C VAL A 137 6.31 -1.05 20.47
N ALA A 138 6.06 -2.18 21.15
CA ALA A 138 7.08 -3.14 21.52
C ALA A 138 7.77 -3.75 20.29
N ALA A 139 7.00 -4.14 19.27
CA ALA A 139 7.54 -4.69 18.02
C ALA A 139 8.43 -3.67 17.27
N LEU A 140 7.98 -2.43 17.14
CA LEU A 140 8.74 -1.37 16.47
C LEU A 140 10.00 -0.97 17.25
N SER A 141 9.91 -0.92 18.58
CA SER A 141 11.04 -0.60 19.45
C SER A 141 12.08 -1.72 19.48
N GLY A 142 11.64 -2.97 19.63
CA GLY A 142 12.51 -4.16 19.59
C GLY A 142 13.18 -4.37 18.23
N GLY A 143 12.48 -4.01 17.14
CA GLY A 143 13.01 -4.03 15.78
C GLY A 143 14.03 -2.92 15.45
N LYS A 144 14.40 -2.08 16.43
CA LYS A 144 15.27 -0.91 16.26
C LYS A 144 14.77 0.06 15.17
N ALA A 145 13.45 0.16 14.98
CA ALA A 145 12.87 1.07 14.00
C ALA A 145 13.16 2.54 14.33
N GLY A 146 13.29 2.89 15.62
CA GLY A 146 13.67 4.22 16.08
C GLY A 146 13.71 4.32 17.59
N GLY A 147 13.99 5.52 18.11
CA GLY A 147 13.86 5.80 19.55
C GLY A 147 12.39 5.76 20.01
N LEU A 148 12.17 5.57 21.30
CA LEU A 148 10.83 5.41 21.87
C LEU A 148 9.88 6.57 21.52
N THR A 149 10.36 7.82 21.57
CA THR A 149 9.59 9.01 21.17
C THR A 149 9.14 8.96 19.72
N TYR A 150 10.00 8.48 18.81
CA TYR A 150 9.65 8.33 17.40
C TYR A 150 8.56 7.26 17.22
N VAL A 151 8.73 6.11 17.86
CA VAL A 151 7.76 5.01 17.79
C VAL A 151 6.41 5.44 18.35
N ASN A 152 6.38 6.13 19.49
CA ASN A 152 5.13 6.62 20.08
C ASN A 152 4.40 7.63 19.18
N ASN A 153 5.13 8.57 18.58
CA ASN A 153 4.57 9.54 17.64
C ASN A 153 4.08 8.90 16.33
N LEU A 154 4.73 7.82 15.89
CA LEU A 154 4.31 7.05 14.73
C LEU A 154 3.03 6.27 15.05
N THR A 155 3.04 5.46 16.11
CA THR A 155 1.93 4.59 16.49
C THR A 155 0.67 5.36 16.86
N SER A 156 0.79 6.55 17.47
CA SER A 156 -0.37 7.40 17.78
C SER A 156 -1.16 7.82 16.54
N ARG A 157 -0.52 7.82 15.36
CA ARG A 157 -1.15 8.12 14.06
C ARG A 157 -1.61 6.88 13.31
N MET A 158 -1.36 5.69 13.85
CA MET A 158 -1.65 4.40 13.21
C MET A 158 -2.93 3.74 13.74
N GLY A 159 -3.87 4.53 14.27
CA GLY A 159 -5.10 4.01 14.88
C GLY A 159 -5.86 3.01 14.01
N ALA A 160 -6.09 3.35 12.73
CA ALA A 160 -6.77 2.45 11.80
C ALA A 160 -6.01 1.13 11.56
N PHE A 161 -4.68 1.14 11.63
CA PHE A 161 -3.88 -0.07 11.53
C PHE A 161 -3.94 -0.89 12.83
N VAL A 162 -3.97 -0.23 14.00
CA VAL A 162 -4.21 -0.89 15.29
C VAL A 162 -5.56 -1.61 15.29
N ASP A 163 -6.61 -0.99 14.77
CA ASP A 163 -7.93 -1.61 14.68
C ASP A 163 -7.88 -2.87 13.80
N ARG A 164 -7.08 -2.87 12.72
CA ARG A 164 -6.83 -4.08 11.91
C ARG A 164 -6.05 -5.15 12.66
N ILE A 165 -5.09 -4.80 13.50
CA ILE A 165 -4.42 -5.77 14.37
C ILE A 165 -5.44 -6.44 15.29
N VAL A 166 -6.37 -5.67 15.87
CA VAL A 166 -7.43 -6.21 16.74
C VAL A 166 -8.33 -7.17 15.96
N VAL A 167 -8.79 -6.77 14.77
CA VAL A 167 -9.64 -7.60 13.91
C VAL A 167 -8.90 -8.86 13.45
N GLY A 168 -7.67 -8.73 12.95
CA GLY A 168 -6.85 -9.85 12.49
C GLY A 168 -6.52 -10.85 13.60
N ALA A 169 -6.13 -10.37 14.77
CA ALA A 169 -5.87 -11.21 15.94
C ALA A 169 -7.13 -11.92 16.47
N ALA A 170 -8.32 -11.34 16.27
CA ALA A 170 -9.58 -11.99 16.59
C ALA A 170 -9.95 -13.05 15.54
N ALA A 171 -9.76 -12.76 14.25
CA ALA A 171 -10.02 -13.67 13.14
C ALA A 171 -9.14 -14.93 13.19
N MET A 172 -7.86 -14.77 13.59
CA MET A 172 -6.92 -15.89 13.80
C MET A 172 -7.43 -16.99 14.74
N ARG A 173 -8.38 -16.69 15.64
CA ARG A 173 -9.00 -17.71 16.49
C ARG A 173 -9.90 -18.68 15.71
N ARG A 174 -10.54 -18.22 14.63
CA ARG A 174 -11.41 -19.01 13.76
C ARG A 174 -10.63 -19.64 12.62
N ASP A 175 -9.77 -18.86 11.97
CA ASP A 175 -9.14 -19.25 10.70
C ASP A 175 -7.94 -20.18 10.89
N ARG A 176 -7.34 -20.22 12.10
CA ARG A 176 -6.15 -21.04 12.39
C ARG A 176 -6.29 -21.79 13.72
N SER A 177 -6.59 -23.09 13.63
CA SER A 177 -6.74 -23.98 14.80
C SER A 177 -5.51 -24.00 15.72
N GLU A 178 -4.30 -23.90 15.15
CA GLU A 178 -3.03 -23.87 15.89
C GLU A 178 -2.84 -22.61 16.73
N LEU A 179 -3.47 -21.48 16.38
CA LEU A 179 -3.38 -20.23 17.12
C LEU A 179 -4.63 -19.98 18.00
N ALA A 180 -5.65 -20.83 17.88
CA ALA A 180 -6.93 -20.66 18.55
C ALA A 180 -6.80 -20.67 20.09
N HIS A 181 -5.90 -21.51 20.61
CA HIS A 181 -5.64 -21.66 22.04
C HIS A 181 -4.74 -20.56 22.62
N GLN A 182 -4.11 -19.72 21.79
CA GLN A 182 -3.24 -18.65 22.25
C GLN A 182 -4.04 -17.46 22.79
N SER A 183 -3.39 -16.68 23.66
CA SER A 183 -3.97 -15.41 24.14
C SER A 183 -4.11 -14.39 23.01
N PHE A 184 -5.02 -13.43 23.16
CA PHE A 184 -5.18 -12.33 22.18
C PHE A 184 -3.87 -11.58 21.94
N ASN A 185 -3.09 -11.30 23.00
CA ASN A 185 -1.80 -10.61 22.91
C ASN A 185 -0.78 -11.42 22.08
N ALA A 186 -0.70 -12.74 22.28
CA ALA A 186 0.15 -13.60 21.48
C ALA A 186 -0.26 -13.56 19.99
N ARG A 187 -1.55 -13.70 19.69
CA ARG A 187 -2.07 -13.57 18.31
C ARG A 187 -1.80 -12.19 17.69
N ALA A 188 -1.96 -11.12 18.46
CA ALA A 188 -1.66 -9.77 18.00
C ALA A 188 -0.18 -9.59 17.62
N ARG A 189 0.75 -10.14 18.42
CA ARG A 189 2.19 -10.14 18.11
C ARG A 189 2.49 -10.94 16.84
N THR A 190 1.88 -12.12 16.69
CA THR A 190 2.00 -12.93 15.48
C THR A 190 1.50 -12.17 14.25
N TYR A 191 0.33 -11.53 14.33
CA TYR A 191 -0.21 -10.70 13.24
C TYR A 191 0.74 -9.56 12.87
N ILE A 192 1.29 -8.85 13.85
CA ILE A 192 2.26 -7.77 13.62
C ILE A 192 3.51 -8.30 12.91
N GLN A 193 4.04 -9.44 13.35
CA GLN A 193 5.21 -10.06 12.74
C GLN A 193 4.94 -10.49 11.30
N GLU A 194 3.85 -11.19 11.05
CA GLU A 194 3.44 -11.67 9.72
C GLU A 194 3.13 -10.52 8.76
N SER A 195 2.55 -9.41 9.26
CA SER A 195 2.30 -8.23 8.45
C SER A 195 3.59 -7.59 7.89
N GLY A 196 4.75 -7.87 8.52
CA GLY A 196 6.03 -7.29 8.13
C GLY A 196 6.11 -5.76 8.26
N VAL A 197 5.21 -5.16 9.06
CA VAL A 197 5.13 -3.70 9.26
C VAL A 197 6.44 -3.11 9.80
N VAL A 198 7.16 -3.85 10.64
CA VAL A 198 8.42 -3.40 11.24
C VAL A 198 9.49 -3.17 10.17
N GLU A 199 9.68 -4.12 9.26
CA GLU A 199 10.63 -3.98 8.15
C GLU A 199 10.20 -2.91 7.16
N LEU A 200 8.90 -2.76 6.92
CA LEU A 200 8.37 -1.71 6.06
C LEU A 200 8.64 -0.30 6.65
N VAL A 201 8.37 -0.11 7.93
CA VAL A 201 8.65 1.16 8.64
C VAL A 201 10.14 1.48 8.62
N LYS A 202 11.00 0.49 8.90
CA LYS A 202 12.47 0.66 8.81
C LYS A 202 12.91 1.09 7.43
N TRP A 203 12.39 0.44 6.40
CA TRP A 203 12.69 0.77 5.02
C TRP A 203 12.27 2.20 4.68
N PHE A 204 11.05 2.61 5.05
CA PHE A 204 10.58 3.97 4.79
C PHE A 204 11.43 5.02 5.52
N LYS A 205 11.81 4.74 6.77
CA LYS A 205 12.68 5.62 7.55
C LYS A 205 14.05 5.79 6.88
N HIS A 206 14.68 4.71 6.41
CA HIS A 206 15.95 4.80 5.67
C HIS A 206 15.82 5.58 4.36
N ASN A 207 14.63 5.58 3.74
CA ASN A 207 14.33 6.39 2.56
C ASN A 207 13.86 7.82 2.93
N SER A 208 14.17 8.30 4.14
CA SER A 208 13.94 9.68 4.60
C SER A 208 12.46 10.09 4.66
N LEU A 209 11.56 9.14 4.90
CA LEU A 209 10.15 9.48 5.16
C LEU A 209 9.96 9.92 6.60
N THR A 210 9.09 10.91 6.78
CA THR A 210 8.66 11.36 8.10
C THR A 210 7.66 10.36 8.71
N TYR A 211 7.62 10.24 10.04
CA TYR A 211 6.66 9.34 10.70
C TYR A 211 5.19 9.62 10.32
N PRO A 212 4.73 10.88 10.07
CA PRO A 212 3.37 11.10 9.58
C PRO A 212 3.11 10.50 8.20
N GLN A 213 4.10 10.57 7.29
CA GLN A 213 3.99 9.97 5.96
C GLN A 213 3.94 8.45 6.05
N ILE A 214 4.77 7.85 6.91
CA ILE A 214 4.78 6.40 7.15
C ILE A 214 3.44 5.95 7.70
N ALA A 215 2.91 6.64 8.73
CA ALA A 215 1.60 6.34 9.30
C ALA A 215 0.50 6.42 8.24
N LYS A 216 0.49 7.49 7.41
CA LYS A 216 -0.47 7.64 6.31
C LYS A 216 -0.42 6.44 5.39
N VAL A 217 0.76 6.06 4.89
CA VAL A 217 0.92 4.92 3.98
C VAL A 217 0.44 3.63 4.63
N VAL A 218 0.86 3.31 5.86
CA VAL A 218 0.45 2.07 6.54
C VAL A 218 -1.06 2.02 6.77
N CYS A 219 -1.69 3.14 7.11
CA CYS A 219 -3.14 3.22 7.29
C CYS A 219 -3.92 3.17 5.97
N SER A 220 -3.40 3.73 4.89
CA SER A 220 -4.05 3.72 3.57
C SER A 220 -4.12 2.34 2.91
N CYS A 221 -3.34 1.38 3.38
CA CYS A 221 -3.33 0.02 2.83
C CYS A 221 -4.36 -0.80 3.58
N SER A 222 -5.41 -1.31 2.94
CA SER A 222 -6.56 -2.01 3.53
C SER A 222 -6.26 -3.34 4.25
N GLY A 223 -5.12 -3.46 4.95
CA GLY A 223 -4.63 -4.66 5.62
C GLY A 223 -3.55 -5.40 4.83
N ASP A 224 -3.41 -5.15 3.53
CA ASP A 224 -2.39 -5.77 2.69
C ASP A 224 -1.14 -4.90 2.57
N LEU A 225 -0.18 -5.08 3.48
CA LEU A 225 1.14 -4.45 3.38
C LEU A 225 1.99 -5.05 2.24
N GLU A 226 1.65 -6.23 1.72
CA GLU A 226 2.30 -6.79 0.53
C GLU A 226 1.92 -6.02 -0.74
N LYS A 227 0.71 -5.45 -0.81
CA LYS A 227 0.35 -4.51 -1.89
C LYS A 227 1.30 -3.31 -1.92
N VAL A 228 1.71 -2.79 -0.76
CA VAL A 228 2.72 -1.71 -0.68
C VAL A 228 4.05 -2.16 -1.27
N ARG A 229 4.51 -3.36 -0.91
CA ARG A 229 5.77 -3.90 -1.42
C ARG A 229 5.72 -4.11 -2.93
N ARG A 230 4.60 -4.63 -3.45
CA ARG A 230 4.36 -4.76 -4.90
C ARG A 230 4.36 -3.39 -5.59
N MET A 231 3.70 -2.39 -5.00
CA MET A 231 3.71 -1.03 -5.53
C MET A 231 5.10 -0.41 -5.54
N LEU A 232 5.89 -0.60 -4.47
CA LEU A 232 7.29 -0.14 -4.42
C LEU A 232 8.15 -0.77 -5.52
N LYS A 233 7.95 -2.07 -5.81
CA LYS A 233 8.63 -2.76 -6.91
C LYS A 233 8.22 -2.18 -8.27
N TRP A 234 6.93 -1.95 -8.48
CA TRP A 234 6.42 -1.35 -9.72
C TRP A 234 6.90 0.10 -9.93
N LEU A 235 6.86 0.94 -8.89
CA LEU A 235 7.42 2.29 -8.96
C LEU A 235 8.90 2.27 -9.35
N ARG A 236 9.65 1.26 -8.89
CA ARG A 236 11.06 1.08 -9.28
C ARG A 236 11.20 0.65 -10.74
N SER A 237 10.29 -0.15 -11.29
CA SER A 237 10.35 -0.55 -12.71
C SER A 237 10.04 0.61 -13.66
N ILE A 238 9.25 1.60 -13.24
CA ILE A 238 9.04 2.85 -13.98
C ILE A 238 10.08 3.94 -13.64
N TYR A 239 11.25 3.54 -13.13
CA TYR A 239 12.41 4.41 -12.86
C TYR A 239 12.24 5.47 -11.75
N VAL A 240 11.28 5.30 -10.82
CA VAL A 240 11.21 6.19 -9.65
C VAL A 240 12.40 5.92 -8.73
N LYS A 241 13.18 6.97 -8.43
CA LYS A 241 14.35 6.86 -7.54
C LYS A 241 13.91 6.50 -6.12
N GLY A 242 14.70 5.68 -5.44
CA GLY A 242 14.40 5.17 -4.09
C GLY A 242 13.99 6.25 -3.09
N VAL A 243 14.70 7.38 -3.09
CA VAL A 243 14.44 8.55 -2.23
C VAL A 243 13.05 9.18 -2.42
N PHE A 244 12.40 8.95 -3.55
CA PHE A 244 11.07 9.50 -3.86
C PHE A 244 9.94 8.48 -3.65
N LEU A 245 10.23 7.19 -3.58
CA LEU A 245 9.21 6.12 -3.51
C LEU A 245 8.19 6.36 -2.40
N GLY A 246 8.64 6.59 -1.17
CA GLY A 246 7.69 6.81 -0.09
C GLY A 246 6.98 8.17 -0.15
N ARG A 247 7.58 9.20 -0.76
CA ARG A 247 6.88 10.47 -1.05
C ARG A 247 5.75 10.24 -2.04
N VAL A 248 6.00 9.45 -3.09
CA VAL A 248 4.99 9.09 -4.10
C VAL A 248 3.84 8.34 -3.43
N LEU A 249 4.12 7.34 -2.59
CA LEU A 249 3.08 6.60 -1.86
C LEU A 249 2.27 7.46 -0.89
N ALA A 250 2.92 8.41 -0.19
CA ALA A 250 2.24 9.25 0.78
C ALA A 250 1.38 10.36 0.14
N LYS A 251 1.74 10.80 -1.07
CA LYS A 251 1.03 11.85 -1.83
C LYS A 251 0.06 11.32 -2.87
N GLY A 252 0.28 10.10 -3.36
CA GLY A 252 -0.62 9.39 -4.27
C GLY A 252 -1.83 8.88 -3.49
N GLU A 253 -2.76 9.78 -3.20
CA GLU A 253 -4.03 9.43 -2.58
C GLU A 253 -4.74 8.41 -3.46
N SER A 254 -5.31 7.35 -2.89
CA SER A 254 -5.93 6.26 -3.66
C SER A 254 -5.03 5.48 -4.62
N LEU A 255 -3.71 5.76 -4.68
CA LEU A 255 -2.76 4.94 -5.46
C LEU A 255 -2.78 3.47 -5.03
N MET A 256 -3.01 3.22 -3.73
CA MET A 256 -3.15 1.87 -3.18
C MET A 256 -4.47 1.18 -3.59
N SER A 257 -5.44 1.91 -4.11
CA SER A 257 -6.73 1.36 -4.54
C SER A 257 -6.71 0.93 -6.01
N ARG A 258 -5.83 1.52 -6.82
CA ARG A 258 -5.67 1.22 -8.24
C ARG A 258 -5.18 -0.21 -8.50
N SER A 259 -5.50 -0.72 -9.69
CA SER A 259 -4.92 -1.94 -10.24
C SER A 259 -3.56 -1.63 -10.89
N PHE A 260 -2.70 -2.65 -11.05
CA PHE A 260 -1.41 -2.45 -11.72
C PHE A 260 -1.60 -2.22 -13.22
N GLU A 261 -2.62 -2.84 -13.81
CA GLU A 261 -3.00 -2.70 -15.20
C GLU A 261 -3.39 -1.25 -15.54
N GLU A 262 -4.22 -0.61 -14.70
CA GLU A 262 -4.59 0.81 -14.88
C GLU A 262 -3.36 1.73 -14.85
N LEU A 263 -2.42 1.45 -13.93
CA LEU A 263 -1.21 2.24 -13.77
C LEU A 263 -0.26 2.07 -14.96
N GLU A 264 -0.11 0.84 -15.45
CA GLU A 264 0.67 0.53 -16.65
C GLU A 264 0.07 1.19 -17.89
N GLU A 265 -1.26 1.22 -18.02
CA GLU A 265 -1.97 1.88 -19.11
C GLU A 265 -1.70 3.40 -19.12
N ILE A 266 -1.78 4.05 -17.96
CA ILE A 266 -1.45 5.48 -17.80
C ILE A 266 0.00 5.76 -18.22
N THR A 267 0.96 4.97 -17.71
CA THR A 267 2.37 5.18 -18.04
C THR A 267 2.69 4.88 -19.50
N GLY A 268 2.05 3.85 -20.08
CA GLY A 268 2.21 3.49 -21.49
C GLY A 268 1.63 4.55 -22.43
N TYR A 269 0.49 5.13 -22.07
CA TYR A 269 -0.10 6.22 -22.84
C TYR A 269 0.79 7.46 -22.85
N LEU A 270 1.35 7.85 -21.69
CA LEU A 270 2.33 8.95 -21.63
C LEU A 270 3.55 8.68 -22.52
N GLU A 271 4.03 7.43 -22.58
CA GLU A 271 5.10 7.04 -23.49
C GLU A 271 4.68 7.17 -24.97
N CYS A 272 3.47 6.73 -25.34
CA CYS A 272 2.93 6.92 -26.69
C CYS A 272 2.79 8.40 -27.07
N CYS A 273 2.57 9.30 -26.11
CA CYS A 273 2.43 10.75 -26.35
C CYS A 273 3.76 11.52 -26.37
N GLY A 274 4.91 10.84 -26.31
CA GLY A 274 6.23 11.46 -26.42
C GLY A 274 6.98 11.67 -25.09
N VAL A 275 6.41 11.26 -23.94
CA VAL A 275 7.15 11.25 -22.67
C VAL A 275 8.15 10.09 -22.70
N ARG A 276 9.44 10.39 -22.58
CA ARG A 276 10.45 9.33 -22.58
C ARG A 276 10.28 8.38 -21.39
N ARG A 277 10.52 7.09 -21.64
CA ARG A 277 10.45 6.04 -20.61
C ARG A 277 11.31 6.32 -19.38
N ASP A 278 12.52 6.85 -19.57
CA ASP A 278 13.43 7.21 -18.48
C ASP A 278 13.00 8.48 -17.73
N TRP A 279 12.06 9.26 -18.29
CA TRP A 279 11.49 10.45 -17.69
C TRP A 279 10.25 10.16 -16.84
N ILE A 280 9.52 9.07 -17.09
CA ILE A 280 8.31 8.67 -16.35
C ILE A 280 8.56 8.68 -14.84
N GLY A 281 9.66 8.07 -14.38
CA GLY A 281 10.00 8.04 -12.96
C GLY A 281 10.24 9.43 -12.36
N HIS A 282 10.79 10.37 -13.13
CA HIS A 282 10.98 11.76 -12.71
C HIS A 282 9.64 12.50 -12.60
N VAL A 283 8.78 12.33 -13.62
CA VAL A 283 7.43 12.89 -13.71
C VAL A 283 6.58 12.44 -12.52
N VAL A 284 6.50 11.13 -12.27
CA VAL A 284 5.74 10.54 -11.15
C VAL A 284 6.30 10.99 -9.79
N SER A 285 7.63 11.13 -9.66
CA SER A 285 8.24 11.63 -8.42
C SER A 285 7.81 13.06 -8.06
N ARG A 286 7.56 13.90 -9.08
CA ARG A 286 7.13 15.30 -8.93
C ARG A 286 5.61 15.45 -8.83
N CYS A 287 4.86 14.62 -9.56
CA CYS A 287 3.40 14.66 -9.64
C CYS A 287 2.79 13.25 -9.49
N PRO A 288 2.78 12.67 -8.27
CA PRO A 288 2.15 11.37 -8.03
C PRO A 288 0.66 11.32 -8.39
N GLN A 289 -0.02 12.48 -8.33
CA GLN A 289 -1.44 12.63 -8.67
C GLN A 289 -1.75 12.24 -10.12
N LEU A 290 -0.76 12.30 -11.01
CA LEU A 290 -0.93 11.87 -12.40
C LEU A 290 -1.41 10.41 -12.52
N LEU A 291 -1.00 9.55 -11.59
CA LEU A 291 -1.42 8.14 -11.54
C LEU A 291 -2.87 7.95 -11.07
N ASN A 292 -3.52 9.00 -10.58
CA ASN A 292 -4.91 8.96 -10.12
C ASN A 292 -5.92 9.33 -11.21
N LEU A 293 -5.47 9.78 -12.37
CA LEU A 293 -6.34 10.14 -13.50
C LEU A 293 -6.87 8.89 -14.19
N SER A 294 -8.15 8.86 -14.56
CA SER A 294 -8.60 7.84 -15.51
C SER A 294 -7.86 8.01 -16.83
N LEU A 295 -7.78 6.95 -17.63
CA LEU A 295 -7.17 7.07 -18.95
C LEU A 295 -7.92 8.10 -19.80
N ASP A 296 -9.26 8.10 -19.76
CA ASP A 296 -10.09 9.06 -20.51
C ASP A 296 -9.81 10.53 -20.12
N GLU A 297 -9.60 10.80 -18.82
CA GLU A 297 -9.25 12.13 -18.34
C GLU A 297 -7.85 12.53 -18.81
N LEU A 298 -6.90 11.60 -18.76
CA LEU A 298 -5.55 11.82 -19.27
C LEU A 298 -5.57 12.10 -20.78
N GLU A 299 -6.27 11.29 -21.57
CA GLU A 299 -6.43 11.50 -23.01
C GLU A 299 -7.01 12.87 -23.32
N THR A 300 -8.05 13.29 -22.58
CA THR A 300 -8.67 14.60 -22.75
C THR A 300 -7.67 15.74 -22.49
N ARG A 301 -6.86 15.62 -21.44
CA ARG A 301 -5.82 16.61 -21.11
C ARG A 301 -4.66 16.61 -22.11
N VAL A 302 -4.32 15.47 -22.70
CA VAL A 302 -3.32 15.43 -23.78
C VAL A 302 -3.88 16.08 -25.04
N ARG A 303 -5.12 15.75 -25.42
CA ARG A 303 -5.79 16.33 -26.60
C ARG A 303 -5.86 17.85 -26.54
N PHE A 304 -6.12 18.40 -25.36
CA PHE A 304 -6.09 19.85 -25.14
C PHE A 304 -4.81 20.52 -25.67
N TYR A 305 -3.64 19.94 -25.42
CA TYR A 305 -2.37 20.49 -25.88
C TYR A 305 -2.12 20.20 -27.37
N THR A 306 -2.48 19.01 -27.85
CA THR A 306 -2.29 18.67 -29.27
C THR A 306 -3.20 19.48 -30.19
N ASP A 307 -4.43 19.79 -29.75
CA ASP A 307 -5.38 20.63 -30.49
C ASP A 307 -4.91 22.09 -30.61
N MET A 308 -4.03 22.52 -29.69
CA MET A 308 -3.31 23.81 -29.76
C MET A 308 -2.07 23.76 -30.67
N GLY A 309 -1.82 22.64 -31.35
CA GLY A 309 -0.69 22.46 -32.26
C GLY A 309 0.62 22.03 -31.58
N MET A 310 0.59 21.62 -30.31
CA MET A 310 1.77 21.05 -29.64
C MET A 310 2.12 19.68 -30.22
N ASN A 311 3.36 19.50 -30.66
CA ASN A 311 3.84 18.20 -31.12
C ASN A 311 4.26 17.30 -29.95
N GLU A 312 4.41 16.00 -30.20
CA GLU A 312 4.73 14.97 -29.19
C GLU A 312 6.05 15.22 -28.44
N ASN A 313 7.08 15.76 -29.11
CA ASN A 313 8.37 16.03 -28.46
C ASN A 313 8.28 17.20 -27.48
N ASP A 314 7.60 18.27 -27.89
CA ASP A 314 7.36 19.43 -27.04
C ASP A 314 6.45 19.07 -25.87
N PHE A 315 5.43 18.24 -26.13
CA PHE A 315 4.57 17.70 -25.08
C PHE A 315 5.36 16.88 -24.06
N GLY A 316 6.20 15.94 -24.51
CA GLY A 316 7.04 15.12 -23.65
C GLY A 316 7.96 15.95 -22.75
N THR A 317 8.56 17.01 -23.32
CA THR A 317 9.44 17.95 -22.60
C THR A 317 8.65 18.78 -21.58
N MET A 318 7.48 19.30 -21.98
CA MET A 318 6.58 20.06 -21.12
C MET A 318 6.10 19.24 -19.92
N VAL A 319 5.76 17.97 -20.12
CA VAL A 319 5.37 17.05 -19.02
C VAL A 319 6.56 16.74 -18.12
N TYR A 320 7.77 16.59 -18.66
CA TYR A 320 8.98 16.40 -17.85
C TYR A 320 9.26 17.59 -16.94
N ASP A 321 9.25 18.80 -17.52
CA ASP A 321 9.56 20.03 -16.79
C ASP A 321 8.45 20.41 -15.81
N TYR A 322 7.18 20.28 -16.22
CA TYR A 322 6.04 20.73 -15.44
C TYR A 322 4.86 19.75 -15.40
N PRO A 323 5.01 18.55 -14.81
CA PRO A 323 3.99 17.50 -14.83
C PRO A 323 2.66 17.86 -14.13
N LYS A 324 2.61 18.99 -13.40
CA LYS A 324 1.37 19.51 -12.80
C LYS A 324 0.37 19.99 -13.85
N VAL A 325 0.82 20.32 -15.06
CA VAL A 325 -0.05 20.63 -16.21
C VAL A 325 -1.14 19.60 -16.44
N LEU A 326 -0.83 18.32 -16.20
CA LEU A 326 -1.75 17.21 -16.39
C LEU A 326 -2.41 16.78 -15.09
N GLY A 327 -1.73 16.87 -13.96
CA GLY A 327 -2.18 16.22 -12.71
C GLY A 327 -2.94 17.11 -11.72
N PHE A 328 -2.94 18.43 -11.89
CA PHE A 328 -3.48 19.36 -10.89
C PHE A 328 -4.52 20.35 -11.40
N PHE A 329 -4.53 20.66 -12.69
CA PHE A 329 -5.43 21.67 -13.22
C PHE A 329 -6.72 21.05 -13.76
N SER A 330 -7.85 21.67 -13.47
CA SER A 330 -9.06 21.43 -14.25
C SER A 330 -8.85 21.88 -15.70
N LEU A 331 -9.64 21.36 -16.64
CA LEU A 331 -9.57 21.82 -18.04
C LEU A 331 -9.82 23.33 -18.17
N GLU A 332 -10.63 23.90 -17.28
CA GLU A 332 -10.88 25.35 -17.20
C GLU A 332 -9.63 26.11 -16.76
N GLU A 333 -8.95 25.65 -15.70
CA GLU A 333 -7.70 26.26 -15.24
C GLU A 333 -6.57 26.14 -16.27
N MET A 334 -6.53 25.03 -17.02
CA MET A 334 -5.61 24.84 -18.14
C MET A 334 -5.87 25.91 -19.22
N ASN A 335 -7.13 26.09 -19.62
CA ASN A 335 -7.54 27.13 -20.57
C ASN A 335 -7.14 28.54 -20.12
N SER A 336 -7.45 28.93 -18.88
CA SER A 336 -7.12 30.27 -18.38
C SER A 336 -5.62 30.54 -18.37
N LYS A 337 -4.80 29.53 -18.04
CA LYS A 337 -3.34 29.70 -17.97
C LYS A 337 -2.69 29.78 -19.33
N VAL A 338 -3.20 29.04 -20.32
CA VAL A 338 -2.71 29.17 -21.69
C VAL A 338 -3.08 30.52 -22.27
N PHE A 339 -4.32 31.00 -22.02
CA PHE A 339 -4.76 32.31 -22.53
C PHE A 339 -3.93 33.48 -21.99
N ILE A 340 -3.47 33.42 -20.73
CA ILE A 340 -2.61 34.47 -20.15
C ILE A 340 -1.18 34.43 -20.73
N ALA A 341 -0.72 33.28 -21.20
CA ALA A 341 0.63 33.12 -21.74
C ALA A 341 0.78 33.55 -23.21
N HIS A 342 -0.34 33.76 -23.90
CA HIS A 342 -0.41 34.05 -25.33
C HIS A 342 -0.61 35.55 -25.62
#